data_AF-A0A5B9P378-F1
#
_entry.id   AF-A0A5B9P378-F1
#
_cell.length_a   1.000
_cell.length_b   1.000
_cell.length_c   1.000
_cell.angle_alpha   90.00
_cell.angle_beta   90.00
_cell.angle_gamma   90.00
#
_symmetry.space_group_name_H-M   'P 1'
#
loop_
_entity.id
_entity.type
_entity.pdbx_description
1 polymer ?
#
loop_
_entity_poly.entity_id
_entity_poly.type
_entity_poly.pdbx_seq_one_letter_code
_entity_poly.pdbx_strand_id
1 'polypeptide(L)'
;MGNSFNGSAVPDNGYPQAAETIFVETLIPFHFDLPSGNEALVHYRMQEIEFSDKRSSWRFTPSDRKPFLITPGAEQAIGIGLAYECLTRLHGLAKLHNGIDYMQKFEILESDITVWFIEDGDGGAITALLPSEY
;
A
#
# COMPACT_ATOMS: atom_id res chain seq x y z
N MET A 1 -12.95 51.79 46.63
CA MET A 1 -11.69 51.04 46.84
C MET A 1 -11.75 49.84 45.92
N GLY A 2 -11.20 49.97 44.71
CA GLY A 2 -11.25 48.94 43.67
C GLY A 2 -9.88 48.29 43.54
N ASN A 3 -9.83 46.97 43.67
CA ASN A 3 -8.62 46.18 43.53
C ASN A 3 -8.30 45.91 42.05
N SER A 4 -7.03 46.12 41.69
CA SER A 4 -6.40 45.71 40.45
C SER A 4 -6.13 44.20 40.44
N PHE A 5 -6.47 43.53 39.34
CA PHE A 5 -5.82 42.28 38.91
C PHE A 5 -5.59 42.36 37.40
N ASN A 6 -4.31 42.50 37.00
CA ASN A 6 -3.85 42.29 35.63
C ASN A 6 -3.48 40.80 35.51
N GLY A 7 -4.27 40.03 34.77
CA GLY A 7 -3.92 38.70 34.30
C GLY A 7 -3.73 38.74 32.79
N SER A 8 -2.49 38.54 32.33
CA SER A 8 -2.19 38.33 30.92
C SER A 8 -2.78 37.00 30.45
N ALA A 9 -3.77 37.05 29.56
CA ALA A 9 -4.29 35.88 28.86
C ALA A 9 -3.44 35.60 27.62
N VAL A 10 -2.87 34.39 27.58
CA VAL A 10 -2.18 33.79 26.44
C VAL A 10 -3.20 33.57 25.31
N PRO A 11 -2.91 33.91 24.04
CA PRO A 11 -3.80 33.54 22.94
C PRO A 11 -3.76 32.03 22.71
N ASP A 12 -4.96 31.48 22.73
CA ASP A 12 -5.38 30.12 22.42
C ASP A 12 -4.80 29.65 21.07
N ASN A 13 -3.75 28.83 21.10
CA ASN A 13 -3.33 28.06 19.92
C ASN A 13 -4.33 26.90 19.76
N GLY A 14 -5.50 27.25 19.24
CA GLY A 14 -6.52 26.30 18.81
C GLY A 14 -5.92 25.36 17.78
N TYR A 15 -5.61 24.15 18.21
CA TYR A 15 -5.43 23.00 17.33
C TYR A 15 -6.64 22.93 16.38
N PRO A 16 -6.46 22.87 15.05
CA PRO A 16 -7.58 22.51 14.19
C PRO A 16 -8.01 21.10 14.59
N GLN A 17 -9.24 21.06 15.09
CA GLN A 17 -10.09 19.91 15.31
C GLN A 17 -9.80 18.86 14.24
N ALA A 18 -9.25 17.71 14.66
CA ALA A 18 -9.06 16.57 13.78
C ALA A 18 -10.40 16.28 13.12
N ALA A 19 -10.51 16.58 11.83
CA ALA A 19 -11.59 16.08 11.02
C ALA A 19 -11.45 14.56 11.12
N GLU A 20 -12.41 13.94 11.80
CA GLU A 20 -12.62 12.50 11.77
C GLU A 20 -12.88 12.14 10.31
N THR A 21 -11.80 11.87 9.58
CA THR A 21 -11.87 11.20 8.28
C THR A 21 -12.40 9.82 8.60
N ILE A 22 -13.70 9.67 8.44
CA ILE A 22 -14.35 8.37 8.35
C ILE A 22 -13.74 7.71 7.12
N PHE A 23 -12.66 6.96 7.32
CA PHE A 23 -12.09 6.08 6.33
C PHE A 23 -13.06 4.92 6.16
N VAL A 24 -14.00 5.10 5.24
CA VAL A 24 -14.72 3.97 4.67
C VAL A 24 -13.65 3.05 4.12
N GLU A 25 -13.57 1.81 4.64
CA GLU A 25 -12.80 0.71 4.06
C GLU A 25 -13.18 0.62 2.58
N THR A 26 -12.44 1.33 1.73
CA THR A 26 -12.80 1.39 0.31
C THR A 26 -12.18 0.15 -0.30
N LEU A 27 -12.92 -0.96 -0.15
CA LEU A 27 -12.79 -2.15 -0.98
C LEU A 27 -13.02 -1.67 -2.41
N ILE A 28 -11.95 -1.40 -3.13
CA ILE A 28 -12.05 -1.17 -4.57
C ILE A 28 -11.78 -2.55 -5.21
N PRO A 29 -12.82 -3.32 -5.57
CA PRO A 29 -12.67 -4.50 -6.41
C PRO A 29 -12.19 -4.06 -7.80
N PHE A 30 -11.20 -4.76 -8.34
CA PHE A 30 -10.75 -4.55 -9.71
C PHE A 30 -10.93 -5.85 -10.48
N HIS A 31 -11.63 -5.73 -11.60
CA HIS A 31 -11.93 -6.81 -12.51
C HIS A 31 -10.94 -6.74 -13.67
N PHE A 32 -10.31 -7.87 -14.00
CA PHE A 32 -9.37 -7.99 -15.12
C PHE A 32 -9.80 -9.12 -16.04
N ASP A 33 -9.93 -8.81 -17.34
CA ASP A 33 -10.12 -9.78 -18.41
C ASP A 33 -8.80 -10.53 -18.64
N LEU A 34 -8.51 -11.56 -17.84
CA LEU A 34 -7.37 -12.45 -18.08
C LEU A 34 -7.65 -13.30 -19.32
N PRO A 35 -6.74 -13.38 -20.31
CA PRO A 35 -6.92 -14.22 -21.50
C PRO A 35 -6.65 -15.70 -21.17
N SER A 36 -7.43 -16.27 -20.24
CA SER A 36 -7.62 -17.71 -20.03
C SER A 36 -8.57 -17.99 -18.86
N GLY A 37 -9.84 -17.55 -18.92
CA GLY A 37 -10.97 -18.18 -18.20
C GLY A 37 -10.91 -18.35 -16.67
N ASN A 38 -9.91 -17.79 -15.99
CA ASN A 38 -9.75 -17.78 -14.54
C ASN A 38 -9.56 -16.31 -14.14
N GLU A 39 -10.67 -15.62 -13.95
CA GLU A 39 -10.68 -14.27 -13.36
C GLU A 39 -10.38 -14.41 -11.87
N ALA A 40 -9.11 -14.63 -11.51
CA ALA A 40 -8.68 -14.47 -10.14
C ALA A 40 -8.77 -12.97 -9.80
N LEU A 41 -9.90 -12.56 -9.23
CA LEU A 41 -10.09 -11.22 -8.72
C LEU A 41 -9.16 -11.02 -7.51
N VAL A 42 -8.39 -9.93 -7.51
CA VAL A 42 -7.53 -9.58 -6.36
C VAL A 42 -7.97 -8.28 -5.71
N HIS A 43 -8.03 -8.30 -4.38
CA HIS A 43 -8.28 -7.14 -3.54
C HIS A 43 -6.97 -6.61 -2.98
N TYR A 44 -6.63 -5.41 -3.41
CA TYR A 44 -5.58 -4.63 -2.76
C TYR A 44 -6.05 -4.23 -1.36
N ARG A 45 -5.23 -4.53 -0.35
CA ARG A 45 -5.45 -4.04 1.01
C ARG A 45 -4.76 -2.70 1.19
N MET A 46 -5.41 -1.82 1.93
CA MET A 46 -4.78 -0.56 2.33
C MET A 46 -3.43 -0.84 3.00
N GLN A 47 -2.42 -0.09 2.60
CA GLN A 47 -1.07 -0.18 3.17
C GLN A 47 -1.06 0.10 4.68
N GLU A 48 -0.03 -0.40 5.36
CA GLU A 48 0.06 -0.37 6.84
C GLU A 48 0.25 1.05 7.39
N ILE A 49 0.87 1.93 6.60
CA ILE A 49 1.10 3.34 6.94
C ILE A 49 0.34 4.25 5.98
N GLU A 50 0.07 5.49 6.36
CA GLU A 50 -0.62 6.46 5.50
C GLU A 50 0.23 6.86 4.28
N PHE A 51 -0.42 7.17 3.15
CA PHE A 51 0.27 7.63 1.93
C PHE A 51 1.08 8.92 2.15
N SER A 52 0.70 9.75 3.12
CA SER A 52 1.39 10.97 3.51
C SER A 52 2.59 10.74 4.43
N ASP A 53 2.78 9.53 4.96
CA ASP A 53 3.92 9.20 5.81
C ASP A 53 5.21 9.26 4.97
N LYS A 54 6.28 9.83 5.53
CA LYS A 54 7.58 9.94 4.84
C LYS A 54 8.19 8.59 4.46
N ARG A 55 7.79 7.52 5.15
CA ARG A 55 8.19 6.14 4.85
C ARG A 55 7.49 5.59 3.61
N SER A 56 6.33 6.13 3.22
CA SER A 56 5.67 5.83 1.95
C SER A 56 6.39 6.49 0.77
N SER A 57 7.61 6.03 0.48
CA SER A 57 8.47 6.57 -0.57
C SER A 57 8.82 5.57 -1.68
N TRP A 58 8.31 4.34 -1.56
CA TRP A 58 8.61 3.20 -2.44
C TRP A 58 7.84 3.30 -3.76
N ARG A 59 8.43 2.75 -4.83
CA ARG A 59 8.05 3.04 -6.22
C ARG A 59 7.61 1.83 -7.03
N PHE A 60 7.94 0.63 -6.56
CA PHE A 60 7.69 -0.64 -7.21
C PHE A 60 8.04 -0.58 -8.71
N THR A 61 9.22 -0.05 -9.02
CA THR A 61 9.70 0.13 -10.39
C THR A 61 10.82 -0.88 -10.68
N PRO A 62 10.54 -1.96 -11.43
CA PRO A 62 11.55 -2.92 -11.79
C PRO A 62 12.63 -2.32 -12.69
N SER A 63 13.85 -2.79 -12.53
CA SER A 63 14.99 -2.47 -13.39
C SER A 63 16.05 -3.57 -13.32
N ASP A 64 17.08 -3.50 -14.16
CA ASP A 64 18.20 -4.45 -14.10
C ASP A 64 18.89 -4.50 -12.74
N ARG A 65 18.86 -3.40 -11.97
CA ARG A 65 19.43 -3.30 -10.62
C ARG A 65 18.45 -3.59 -9.50
N LYS A 66 17.15 -3.70 -9.83
CA LYS A 66 16.05 -4.00 -8.91
C LYS A 66 15.04 -4.88 -9.65
N PRO A 67 15.36 -6.17 -9.87
CA PRO A 67 14.51 -7.04 -10.65
C PRO A 67 13.19 -7.30 -9.92
N PHE A 68 12.16 -7.66 -10.68
CA PHE A 68 10.94 -8.23 -10.12
C PHE A 68 11.08 -9.75 -10.06
N LEU A 69 10.89 -10.31 -8.87
CA LEU A 69 10.98 -11.74 -8.58
C LEU A 69 9.63 -12.22 -8.04
N ILE A 70 9.31 -13.47 -8.35
CA ILE A 70 8.12 -14.14 -7.84
C ILE A 70 8.62 -15.45 -7.23
N THR A 71 8.25 -15.71 -5.98
CA THR A 71 8.59 -17.00 -5.36
C THR A 71 7.78 -18.13 -6.00
N PRO A 72 8.25 -19.39 -5.93
CA PRO A 72 7.49 -20.52 -6.44
C PRO A 72 6.10 -20.66 -5.84
N GLY A 73 5.91 -20.34 -4.55
CA GLY A 73 4.60 -20.38 -3.90
C GLY A 73 3.65 -19.31 -4.43
N ALA A 74 4.12 -18.08 -4.59
CA ALA A 74 3.32 -17.01 -5.18
C ALA A 74 3.00 -17.27 -6.65
N GLU A 75 3.95 -17.78 -7.44
CA GLU A 75 3.71 -18.15 -8.84
C GLU A 75 2.64 -19.24 -8.96
N GLN A 76 2.67 -20.25 -8.08
CA GLN A 76 1.62 -21.28 -8.05
C GLN A 76 0.25 -20.74 -7.62
N ALA A 77 0.23 -19.74 -6.73
CA ALA A 77 -0.99 -19.19 -6.18
C ALA A 77 -1.73 -18.25 -7.14
N ILE A 78 -1.02 -17.31 -7.77
CA ILE A 78 -1.64 -16.27 -8.62
C ILE A 78 -1.23 -16.36 -10.10
N GLY A 79 -0.18 -17.11 -10.42
CA GLY A 79 0.41 -17.10 -11.74
C GLY A 79 1.20 -15.82 -12.04
N ILE A 80 2.08 -15.93 -13.04
CA ILE A 80 2.95 -14.84 -13.45
C ILE A 80 2.19 -13.62 -13.98
N GLY A 81 1.10 -13.83 -14.72
CA GLY A 81 0.31 -12.74 -15.34
C GLY A 81 -0.28 -11.79 -14.29
N LEU A 82 -1.03 -12.35 -13.33
CA LEU A 82 -1.63 -11.59 -12.24
C LEU A 82 -0.58 -10.91 -11.35
N ALA A 83 0.58 -11.54 -11.15
CA ALA A 83 1.69 -10.93 -10.42
C ALA A 83 2.21 -9.65 -11.10
N TYR A 84 2.35 -9.64 -12.43
CA TYR A 84 2.73 -8.46 -13.20
C TYR A 84 1.64 -7.36 -13.20
N GLU A 85 0.37 -7.75 -13.20
CA GLU A 85 -0.75 -6.80 -13.08
C GLU A 85 -0.74 -6.10 -11.72
N CYS A 86 -0.59 -6.86 -10.63
CA CYS A 86 -0.41 -6.31 -9.29
C CYS A 86 0.77 -5.34 -9.23
N LEU A 87 1.93 -5.72 -9.77
CA LEU A 87 3.12 -4.85 -9.83
C LEU A 87 2.85 -3.55 -10.59
N THR A 88 2.22 -3.64 -11.76
CA THR A 88 1.86 -2.46 -12.59
C THR A 88 0.96 -1.51 -11.81
N ARG A 89 0.02 -2.06 -11.03
CA ARG A 89 -0.87 -1.28 -10.18
C ARG A 89 -0.15 -0.63 -9.01
N LEU A 90 0.76 -1.34 -8.34
CA LEU A 90 1.59 -0.76 -7.28
C LEU A 90 2.43 0.40 -7.79
N HIS A 91 3.01 0.25 -8.98
CA HIS A 91 3.72 1.33 -9.65
C HIS A 91 2.80 2.54 -9.93
N GLY A 92 1.58 2.30 -10.42
CA GLY A 92 0.57 3.34 -10.62
C GLY A 92 0.20 4.08 -9.33
N LEU A 93 -0.04 3.35 -8.24
CA LEU A 93 -0.33 3.93 -6.92
C LEU A 93 0.85 4.75 -6.39
N ALA A 94 2.08 4.24 -6.52
CA ALA A 94 3.28 4.95 -6.12
C ALA A 94 3.53 6.23 -6.93
N LYS A 95 3.11 6.26 -8.20
CA LYS A 95 3.12 7.51 -9.00
C LYS A 95 2.05 8.49 -8.53
N LEU A 96 0.84 8.01 -8.25
CA LEU A 96 -0.28 8.84 -7.80
C LEU A 96 -0.01 9.50 -6.44
N HIS A 97 0.52 8.73 -5.49
CA HIS A 97 0.73 9.18 -4.11
C HIS A 97 2.14 9.70 -3.83
N ASN A 98 2.98 9.79 -4.86
CA ASN A 98 4.40 10.11 -4.75
C ASN A 98 5.21 9.16 -3.84
N GLY A 99 4.74 7.91 -3.75
CA GLY A 99 5.33 6.83 -2.98
C GLY A 99 4.26 6.05 -2.24
N ILE A 100 4.57 4.81 -1.92
CA ILE A 100 3.76 3.93 -1.07
C ILE A 100 4.67 3.21 -0.07
N ASP A 101 4.07 2.48 0.87
CA ASP A 101 4.76 1.62 1.82
C ASP A 101 5.55 0.51 1.09
N TYR A 102 6.63 0.02 1.69
CA TYR A 102 7.53 -0.95 1.08
C TYR A 102 6.90 -2.34 0.95
N MET A 103 5.89 -2.64 1.76
CA MET A 103 5.15 -3.90 1.75
C MET A 103 3.69 -3.65 1.39
N GLN A 104 3.18 -4.38 0.41
CA GLN A 104 1.83 -4.27 -0.11
C GLN A 104 1.18 -5.64 -0.15
N LYS A 105 -0.13 -5.72 0.12
CA LYS A 105 -0.85 -6.99 0.28
C LYS A 105 -2.01 -7.07 -0.70
N PHE A 106 -2.10 -8.19 -1.42
CA PHE A 106 -3.22 -8.53 -2.28
C PHE A 106 -3.88 -9.81 -1.77
N GLU A 107 -5.18 -9.75 -1.53
CA GLU A 107 -6.02 -10.89 -1.17
C GLU A 107 -6.68 -11.43 -2.45
N ILE A 108 -6.59 -12.73 -2.71
CA ILE A 108 -7.27 -13.34 -3.86
C ILE A 108 -8.71 -13.61 -3.44
N LEU A 109 -9.67 -13.00 -4.12
CA LEU A 109 -11.09 -13.26 -3.89
C LEU A 109 -11.39 -14.75 -4.11
N GLU A 110 -12.29 -15.28 -3.28
CA GLU A 110 -12.66 -16.70 -3.27
C GLU A 110 -11.59 -17.66 -2.73
N SER A 111 -10.49 -17.14 -2.19
CA SER A 111 -9.52 -17.92 -1.42
C SER A 111 -9.04 -17.18 -0.18
N ASP A 112 -8.49 -17.90 0.80
CA ASP A 112 -7.83 -17.30 1.97
C ASP A 112 -6.37 -16.93 1.68
N ILE A 113 -5.97 -16.89 0.40
CA ILE A 113 -4.60 -16.62 0.01
C ILE A 113 -4.38 -15.11 -0.05
N THR A 114 -3.31 -14.68 0.64
CA THR A 114 -2.76 -13.33 0.52
C THR A 114 -1.37 -13.43 -0.09
N VAL A 115 -1.09 -12.60 -1.09
CA VAL A 115 0.26 -12.42 -1.66
C VAL A 115 0.81 -11.07 -1.22
N TRP A 116 2.05 -11.09 -0.74
CA TRP A 116 2.79 -9.90 -0.35
C TRP A 116 3.72 -9.48 -1.48
N PHE A 117 3.82 -8.17 -1.68
CA PHE A 117 4.76 -7.54 -2.58
C PHE A 117 5.66 -6.65 -1.73
N ILE A 118 6.95 -6.96 -1.73
CA ILE A 118 7.95 -6.25 -0.92
C ILE A 118 8.96 -5.62 -1.86
N GLU A 119 9.17 -4.31 -1.74
CA GLU A 119 10.29 -3.63 -2.37
C GLU A 119 11.44 -3.54 -1.36
N ASP A 120 12.54 -4.25 -1.63
CA ASP A 120 13.76 -4.15 -0.85
C ASP A 120 14.52 -2.86 -1.19
N GLY A 121 15.38 -2.44 -0.25
CA GLY A 121 16.24 -1.27 -0.38
C GLY A 121 17.22 -1.33 -1.56
N ASP A 122 18.17 -0.38 -1.58
CA ASP A 122 19.10 -0.25 -2.70
C ASP A 122 19.86 -1.55 -3.00
N GLY A 123 19.79 -2.01 -4.25
CA GLY A 123 20.40 -3.25 -4.72
C GLY A 123 19.64 -4.53 -4.40
N GLY A 124 18.47 -4.43 -3.75
CA GLY A 124 17.54 -5.55 -3.54
C GLY A 124 16.61 -5.80 -4.74
N ALA A 125 15.53 -6.53 -4.50
CA ALA A 125 14.52 -6.85 -5.50
C ALA A 125 13.15 -6.29 -5.14
N ILE A 126 12.22 -6.32 -6.10
CA ILE A 126 10.79 -6.30 -5.81
C ILE A 126 10.35 -7.77 -5.81
N THR A 127 9.80 -8.26 -4.72
CA THR A 127 9.48 -9.68 -4.59
C THR A 127 8.00 -9.86 -4.31
N ALA A 128 7.33 -10.69 -5.12
CA ALA A 128 6.02 -11.24 -4.82
C ALA A 128 6.19 -12.59 -4.12
N LEU A 129 5.58 -12.76 -2.94
CA LEU A 129 5.72 -13.94 -2.10
C LEU A 129 4.48 -14.21 -1.24
N LEU A 130 4.31 -15.45 -0.79
CA LEU A 130 3.35 -15.78 0.26
C LEU A 130 3.90 -15.35 1.64
N PRO A 131 3.04 -15.04 2.63
CA PRO A 131 3.46 -14.71 4.00
C PRO A 131 4.36 -15.78 4.63
N SER A 132 4.15 -17.06 4.28
CA SER A 132 4.92 -18.19 4.79
C SER A 132 6.32 -18.32 4.17
N GLU A 133 6.61 -17.56 3.11
CA GLU A 133 7.91 -17.56 2.41
C GLU A 133 8.80 -16.38 2.82
N TYR A 134 8.31 -15.50 3.69
CA TYR A 134 9.07 -14.39 4.30
C TYR A 134 9.77 -14.84 5.58
#